data_AF-A0A7W6AA52-F1
#
_entry.id   AF-A0A7W6AA52-F1
#
_cell.length_a   1.000
_cell.length_b   1.000
_cell.length_c   1.000
_cell.angle_alpha   90.00
_cell.angle_beta   90.00
_cell.angle_gamma   90.00
#
_symmetry.space_group_name_H-M   'P 1'
#
loop_
_entity.id
_entity.type
_entity.pdbx_description
1 polymer ?
#
loop_
_entity_poly.entity_id
_entity_poly.type
_entity_poly.pdbx_seq_one_letter_code
_entity_poly.pdbx_strand_id
1 'polypeptide(L)'
;MTALDILVLIAVFGAAVQGFVRGFVTEVLALFAWVAIVAALKLFHIPLAQSLTGIVGTVSGAAVLAFAIIVGVTYLGGRIVARAIGARTRTSVLGPIDRALGFGFGALKGLILSSLIFLVVALMVDTVGGGPARRPEWMVKSRTYKLLNATSAGIADFVDRRRRGLPVFGAPTPPADNASESRS
;
A
#
# COMPACT_ATOMS: atom_id res chain seq x y z
N MET A 1 15.80 -18.11 12.05
CA MET A 1 15.47 -17.20 10.93
C MET A 1 15.10 -18.07 9.75
N THR A 2 13.89 -17.90 9.22
CA THR A 2 13.41 -18.60 8.02
C THR A 2 14.06 -17.99 6.77
N ALA A 3 14.05 -18.71 5.64
CA ALA A 3 14.56 -18.16 4.37
C ALA A 3 13.85 -16.86 3.95
N LEU A 4 12.57 -16.72 4.31
CA LEU A 4 11.79 -15.51 4.11
C LEU A 4 12.31 -14.35 4.96
N ASP A 5 12.63 -14.59 6.23
CA ASP A 5 13.17 -13.56 7.12
C ASP A 5 14.47 -12.97 6.55
N ILE A 6 15.33 -13.83 6.00
CA ILE A 6 16.60 -13.43 5.37
C ILE A 6 16.34 -12.60 4.10
N LEU A 7 15.43 -13.04 3.23
CA LEU A 7 15.08 -12.30 2.00
C LEU A 7 14.51 -10.92 2.30
N VAL A 8 13.60 -10.82 3.27
CA VAL A 8 13.00 -9.54 3.68
C VAL A 8 14.06 -8.63 4.28
N LEU A 9 14.94 -9.16 5.15
CA LEU A 9 16.03 -8.36 5.73
C LEU A 9 16.96 -7.81 4.65
N ILE A 10 17.34 -8.63 3.65
CA ILE A 10 18.17 -8.18 2.52
C ILE A 10 17.44 -7.09 1.71
N ALA A 11 16.16 -7.28 1.40
CA ALA A 11 15.37 -6.32 0.64
C ALA A 11 15.22 -4.99 1.37
N VAL A 12 14.89 -5.02 2.66
CA VAL A 12 14.77 -3.84 3.53
C VAL A 12 16.11 -3.12 3.65
N PHE A 13 17.18 -3.86 3.91
CA PHE A 13 18.52 -3.29 4.02
C PHE A 13 18.98 -2.67 2.69
N GLY A 14 18.76 -3.36 1.58
CA GLY A 14 19.05 -2.84 0.24
C GLY A 14 18.26 -1.55 -0.06
N ALA A 15 16.98 -1.51 0.31
CA ALA A 15 16.16 -0.31 0.16
C ALA A 15 16.62 0.84 1.08
N ALA A 16 17.09 0.53 2.29
CA ALA A 16 17.66 1.50 3.22
C ALA A 16 18.96 2.10 2.68
N VAL A 17 19.87 1.28 2.18
CA VAL A 17 21.11 1.73 1.52
C VAL A 17 20.79 2.58 0.29
N GLN A 18 19.84 2.15 -0.54
CA GLN A 18 19.40 2.94 -1.70
C GLN A 18 18.83 4.30 -1.28
N GLY A 19 18.04 4.32 -0.21
CA GLY A 19 17.50 5.55 0.37
C GLY A 19 18.58 6.47 0.93
N PHE A 20 19.63 5.92 1.56
CA PHE A 20 20.80 6.68 2.00
C PHE A 20 21.55 7.32 0.83
N VAL A 21 21.78 6.56 -0.25
CA VAL A 21 22.49 7.04 -1.45
C VAL A 21 21.68 8.15 -2.16
N ARG A 22 20.35 8.01 -2.23
CA ARG A 22 19.47 8.98 -2.89
C ARG A 22 19.10 10.17 -2.00
N GLY A 23 19.08 10.01 -0.69
CA GLY A 23 18.60 11.03 0.24
C GLY A 23 17.07 11.14 0.32
N PHE A 24 16.57 11.57 1.47
CA PHE A 24 15.15 11.67 1.79
C PHE A 24 14.38 12.58 0.81
N VAL A 25 14.91 13.77 0.52
CA VAL A 25 14.22 14.75 -0.34
C VAL A 25 13.97 14.18 -1.74
N THR A 26 14.94 13.48 -2.31
CA THR A 26 14.78 12.84 -3.63
C THR A 26 13.69 11.78 -3.59
N GLU A 27 13.65 10.99 -2.52
CA GLU A 27 12.68 9.91 -2.34
C GLU A 27 11.26 10.44 -2.15
N VAL A 28 11.07 11.50 -1.36
CA VAL A 28 9.78 12.17 -1.18
C VAL A 28 9.30 12.83 -2.47
N LEU A 29 10.17 13.54 -3.19
CA LEU A 29 9.82 14.14 -4.48
C LEU A 29 9.47 13.08 -5.53
N ALA A 30 10.11 11.90 -5.48
CA ALA A 30 9.74 10.79 -6.34
C ALA A 30 8.32 10.28 -6.03
N LEU A 31 7.91 10.21 -4.75
CA LEU A 31 6.52 9.91 -4.40
C LEU A 31 5.55 10.98 -4.91
N PHE A 32 5.89 12.25 -4.76
CA PHE A 32 5.07 13.34 -5.33
C PHE A 32 4.95 13.25 -6.85
N ALA A 33 6.00 12.82 -7.56
CA ALA A 33 5.93 12.58 -8.99
C ALA A 33 4.91 11.47 -9.34
N TRP A 34 4.82 10.40 -8.55
CA TRP A 34 3.79 9.37 -8.71
C TRP A 34 2.38 9.91 -8.48
N VAL A 35 2.19 10.72 -7.43
CA VAL A 35 0.90 11.40 -7.19
C VAL A 35 0.54 12.31 -8.37
N ALA A 36 1.51 13.05 -8.90
CA ALA A 36 1.32 13.92 -10.06
C ALA A 36 0.95 13.12 -11.32
N ILE A 37 1.52 11.93 -11.55
CA ILE A 37 1.14 11.05 -12.66
C ILE A 37 -0.34 10.67 -12.54
N VAL A 38 -0.78 10.23 -11.36
CA VAL A 38 -2.18 9.84 -11.14
C VAL A 38 -3.11 11.04 -11.35
N ALA A 39 -2.74 12.21 -10.83
CA ALA A 39 -3.50 13.44 -11.04
C ALA A 39 -3.56 13.84 -12.52
N ALA A 40 -2.44 13.79 -13.23
CA ALA A 40 -2.35 14.11 -14.65
C ALA A 40 -3.17 13.13 -15.50
N LEU A 41 -3.12 11.83 -15.21
CA LEU A 41 -3.97 10.84 -15.87
C LEU A 41 -5.45 11.13 -15.62
N LYS A 42 -5.84 11.39 -14.37
CA LYS A 42 -7.23 11.71 -14.04
C LYS A 42 -7.76 12.93 -14.80
N LEU A 43 -6.94 13.96 -14.99
CA LEU A 43 -7.35 15.23 -15.59
C LEU A 43 -7.23 15.23 -17.13
N PHE A 44 -6.20 14.62 -17.68
CA PHE A 44 -5.81 14.82 -19.09
C PHE A 44 -5.96 13.57 -19.96
N HIS A 45 -6.22 12.38 -19.40
CA HIS A 45 -6.28 11.16 -20.19
C HIS A 45 -7.38 11.18 -21.25
N ILE A 46 -8.62 11.52 -20.87
CA ILE A 46 -9.75 11.53 -21.81
C ILE A 46 -9.59 12.61 -22.90
N PRO A 47 -9.33 13.89 -22.57
CA PRO A 47 -9.14 14.92 -23.60
C PRO A 47 -8.03 14.57 -24.59
N LEU A 48 -6.88 14.09 -24.08
CA LEU A 48 -5.75 13.74 -24.94
C LEU A 48 -6.04 12.51 -25.82
N ALA A 49 -6.68 11.48 -25.28
CA ALA A 49 -7.06 10.29 -26.05
C ALA A 49 -8.03 10.65 -27.19
N GLN A 50 -8.98 11.56 -26.95
CA GLN A 50 -9.90 12.03 -27.99
C GLN A 50 -9.16 12.78 -29.09
N SER A 51 -8.25 13.69 -28.76
CA SER A 51 -7.42 14.41 -29.75
C SER A 51 -6.54 13.47 -30.58
N LEU A 52 -6.07 12.38 -29.99
CA LEU A 52 -5.22 11.39 -30.68
C LEU A 52 -6.00 10.36 -31.49
N THR A 53 -7.32 10.22 -31.29
CA THR A 53 -8.13 9.20 -31.97
C THR A 53 -8.09 9.36 -33.49
N GLY A 54 -8.15 10.60 -33.99
CA GLY A 54 -8.06 10.87 -35.43
C GLY A 54 -6.69 10.56 -36.04
N ILE A 55 -5.62 10.62 -35.24
CA ILE A 55 -4.24 10.36 -35.69
C ILE A 55 -3.93 8.87 -35.65
N VAL A 56 -4.37 8.16 -34.60
CA VAL A 56 -4.07 6.75 -34.37
C VAL A 56 -5.06 5.82 -35.10
N GLY A 57 -6.23 6.33 -35.48
CA GLY A 57 -7.25 5.58 -36.21
C GLY A 57 -8.07 4.60 -35.36
N THR A 58 -7.71 4.38 -34.09
CA THR A 58 -8.49 3.56 -33.15
C THR A 58 -8.58 4.22 -31.78
N VAL A 59 -9.73 4.08 -31.13
CA VAL A 59 -9.97 4.62 -29.76
C VAL A 59 -9.05 3.95 -28.74
N SER A 60 -8.87 2.63 -28.82
CA SER A 60 -8.01 1.88 -27.90
C SER A 60 -6.54 2.27 -28.06
N GLY A 61 -6.04 2.36 -29.29
CA GLY A 61 -4.66 2.79 -29.54
C GLY A 61 -4.40 4.22 -29.06
N ALA A 62 -5.34 5.13 -29.30
CA ALA A 62 -5.23 6.51 -28.82
C ALA A 62 -5.24 6.61 -27.29
N ALA A 63 -6.06 5.80 -26.60
CA ALA A 63 -6.08 5.75 -25.14
C ALA A 63 -4.77 5.23 -24.54
N VAL A 64 -4.16 4.22 -25.16
CA VAL A 64 -2.83 3.69 -24.76
C VAL A 64 -1.73 4.72 -25.02
N LEU A 65 -1.74 5.38 -26.18
CA LEU A 65 -0.77 6.41 -26.51
C LEU A 65 -0.87 7.62 -25.58
N ALA A 66 -2.10 8.10 -25.30
CA ALA A 66 -2.34 9.18 -24.35
C ALA A 66 -1.81 8.84 -22.95
N PHE A 67 -2.07 7.61 -22.48
CA PHE A 67 -1.51 7.12 -21.22
C PHE A 67 0.02 7.16 -21.22
N ALA A 68 0.65 6.62 -22.26
CA ALA A 68 2.11 6.58 -22.38
C ALA A 68 2.73 7.99 -22.39
N ILE A 69 2.13 8.93 -23.12
CA ILE A 69 2.57 10.32 -23.18
C ILE A 69 2.46 10.99 -21.81
N ILE A 70 1.29 10.89 -21.15
CA ILE A 70 1.06 11.53 -19.85
C ILE A 70 2.03 10.97 -18.81
N VAL A 71 2.09 9.65 -18.68
CA VAL A 71 3.00 9.00 -17.72
C VAL A 71 4.44 9.37 -18.04
N GLY A 72 4.85 9.28 -19.31
CA GLY A 72 6.22 9.56 -19.73
C GLY A 72 6.66 10.99 -19.43
N VAL A 73 5.85 11.98 -19.84
CA VAL A 73 6.14 13.40 -19.64
C VAL A 73 6.16 13.75 -18.15
N THR A 74 5.12 13.36 -17.41
CA THR A 74 5.02 13.69 -15.97
C THR A 74 6.11 12.98 -15.16
N TYR A 75 6.40 11.71 -15.45
CA TYR A 75 7.48 10.97 -14.80
C TYR A 75 8.85 11.59 -15.08
N LEU A 76 9.15 11.89 -16.34
CA LEU A 76 10.44 12.46 -16.71
C LEU A 76 10.63 13.84 -16.09
N GLY A 77 9.61 14.70 -16.16
CA GLY A 77 9.61 16.02 -15.51
C GLY A 77 9.82 15.90 -14.00
N GLY A 78 9.03 15.08 -13.33
CA GLY A 78 9.16 14.83 -11.89
C GLY A 78 10.53 14.28 -11.50
N ARG A 79 11.10 13.36 -12.30
CA ARG A 79 12.43 12.79 -12.07
C ARG A 79 13.54 13.82 -12.20
N ILE A 80 13.45 14.72 -13.17
CA ILE A 80 14.42 15.82 -13.34
C ILE A 80 14.39 16.74 -12.12
N VAL A 81 13.19 17.17 -11.71
CA VAL A 81 12.99 18.03 -10.54
C VAL A 81 13.52 17.37 -9.26
N ALA A 82 13.14 16.12 -9.01
CA ALA A 82 13.60 15.38 -7.84
C ALA A 82 15.13 15.26 -7.77
N ARG A 83 15.78 15.01 -8.91
CA ARG A 83 17.25 14.92 -8.99
C ARG A 83 17.91 16.28 -8.76
N ALA A 84 17.39 17.34 -9.36
CA ALA A 84 17.95 18.68 -9.23
C ALA A 84 17.86 19.19 -7.79
N ILE A 85 16.69 19.07 -7.16
CA ILE A 85 16.48 19.50 -5.77
C ILE A 85 17.28 18.61 -4.82
N GLY A 86 17.19 17.29 -4.99
CA GLY A 86 17.93 16.36 -4.14
C GLY A 86 19.46 16.57 -4.19
N ALA A 87 20.01 16.89 -5.37
CA ALA A 87 21.44 17.20 -5.49
C ALA A 87 21.82 18.43 -4.68
N ARG A 88 21.02 19.50 -4.75
CA ARG A 88 21.24 20.73 -3.98
C ARG A 88 21.15 20.50 -2.47
N THR A 89 20.18 19.72 -2.01
CA THR A 89 20.06 19.37 -0.59
C THR A 89 21.30 18.64 -0.09
N ARG A 90 21.80 17.68 -0.86
CA ARG A 90 22.96 16.86 -0.47
C ARG A 90 24.28 17.64 -0.41
N THR A 91 24.44 18.70 -1.20
CA THR A 91 25.63 19.57 -1.16
C THR A 91 25.56 20.64 -0.06
N SER A 92 24.41 20.77 0.60
CA SER A 92 24.24 21.73 1.71
C SER A 92 24.68 21.16 3.05
N VAL A 93 24.69 22.01 4.09
CA VAL A 93 24.95 21.61 5.48
C VAL A 93 23.97 20.52 5.98
N LEU A 94 22.78 20.43 5.37
CA LEU A 94 21.76 19.43 5.70
C LEU A 94 22.02 18.05 5.05
N GLY A 95 23.05 17.92 4.21
CA GLY A 95 23.33 16.69 3.46
C GLY A 95 23.39 15.41 4.32
N PRO A 96 24.11 15.39 5.47
CA PRO A 96 24.13 14.23 6.35
C PRO A 96 22.75 13.85 6.91
N ILE A 97 21.95 14.85 7.28
CA ILE A 97 20.59 14.65 7.81
C ILE A 97 19.68 14.09 6.72
N ASP A 98 19.74 14.64 5.50
CA ASP A 98 18.97 14.15 4.35
C ASP A 98 19.28 12.68 4.02
N ARG A 99 20.56 12.27 4.12
CA ARG A 99 20.96 10.87 3.92
C ARG A 99 20.49 9.95 5.04
N ALA A 100 20.58 10.39 6.31
CA ALA A 100 20.12 9.60 7.46
C ALA A 100 18.59 9.39 7.41
N LEU A 101 17.83 10.44 7.12
CA LEU A 101 16.39 10.35 6.89
C LEU A 101 16.09 9.47 5.67
N GLY A 102 16.92 9.58 4.62
CA GLY A 102 16.81 8.76 3.42
C GLY A 102 16.98 7.27 3.72
N PHE A 103 17.90 6.90 4.62
CA PHE A 103 18.07 5.53 5.09
C PHE A 103 16.81 5.02 5.78
N GLY A 104 16.27 5.78 6.73
CA GLY A 104 15.05 5.39 7.47
C GLY A 104 13.83 5.28 6.54
N PHE A 105 13.65 6.25 5.65
CA PHE A 105 12.59 6.21 4.64
C PHE A 105 12.76 5.03 3.67
N GLY A 106 14.00 4.75 3.26
CA GLY A 106 14.37 3.60 2.45
C GLY A 106 14.03 2.27 3.11
N ALA A 107 14.36 2.11 4.38
CA ALA A 107 14.00 0.93 5.16
C ALA A 107 12.48 0.76 5.26
N LEU A 108 11.76 1.83 5.57
CA LEU A 108 10.30 1.81 5.69
C LEU A 108 9.63 1.39 4.38
N LYS A 109 9.98 2.03 3.25
CA LYS A 109 9.42 1.63 1.94
C LYS A 109 9.84 0.22 1.54
N GLY A 110 11.06 -0.20 1.88
CA GLY A 110 11.54 -1.55 1.62
C GLY A 110 10.72 -2.58 2.37
N LEU A 111 10.36 -2.29 3.61
CA LEU A 111 9.51 -3.16 4.45
C LEU A 111 8.10 -3.24 3.89
N ILE A 112 7.50 -2.10 3.52
CA ILE A 112 6.17 -2.06 2.89
C ILE A 112 6.17 -2.87 1.59
N LEU A 113 7.16 -2.65 0.71
CA LEU A 113 7.25 -3.34 -0.58
C LEU A 113 7.48 -4.83 -0.41
N SER A 114 8.35 -5.23 0.52
CA SER A 114 8.58 -6.65 0.85
C SER A 114 7.32 -7.32 1.39
N SER A 115 6.54 -6.60 2.21
CA SER A 115 5.27 -7.10 2.76
C SER A 115 4.23 -7.31 1.66
N LEU A 116 4.15 -6.36 0.71
CA LEU A 116 3.25 -6.47 -0.44
C LEU A 116 3.63 -7.64 -1.36
N ILE A 117 4.93 -7.81 -1.64
CA ILE A 117 5.43 -8.96 -2.42
C ILE A 117 5.10 -10.27 -1.71
N PHE A 118 5.33 -10.34 -0.40
CA PHE A 118 4.97 -11.52 0.39
C PHE A 118 3.47 -11.84 0.31
N LEU A 119 2.61 -10.83 0.43
CA LEU A 119 1.16 -11.01 0.30
C LEU A 119 0.78 -11.60 -1.06
N VAL A 120 1.36 -11.08 -2.15
CA VAL A 120 1.12 -11.59 -3.50
C VAL A 120 1.61 -13.03 -3.65
N VAL A 121 2.79 -13.37 -3.12
CA VAL A 121 3.33 -14.74 -3.15
C VAL A 121 2.47 -15.69 -2.32
N ALA A 122 2.08 -15.30 -1.11
CA ALA A 122 1.21 -16.11 -0.24
C ALA A 122 -0.15 -16.35 -0.90
N LEU A 123 -0.75 -15.32 -1.50
CA LEU A 123 -2.00 -15.43 -2.24
C LEU A 123 -1.86 -16.35 -3.46
N MET A 124 -0.75 -16.26 -4.20
CA MET A 124 -0.47 -17.13 -5.33
C MET A 124 -0.32 -18.59 -4.90
N VAL A 125 0.41 -18.85 -3.81
CA VAL A 125 0.55 -20.19 -3.22
C VAL A 125 -0.79 -20.74 -2.75
N ASP A 126 -1.59 -19.93 -2.05
CA ASP A 126 -2.92 -20.34 -1.57
C ASP A 126 -3.90 -20.62 -2.72
N THR A 127 -3.81 -19.84 -3.80
CA THR A 127 -4.67 -19.98 -5.00
C THR A 127 -4.28 -21.20 -5.85
N VAL A 128 -2.97 -21.44 -6.03
CA VAL A 128 -2.46 -22.57 -6.83
C VAL A 128 -2.45 -23.88 -6.03
N GLY A 129 -2.29 -23.81 -4.70
CA GLY A 129 -2.13 -24.96 -3.79
C GLY A 129 -3.42 -25.60 -3.28
N GLY A 130 -4.60 -25.11 -3.66
CA GLY A 130 -5.88 -25.72 -3.31
C GLY A 130 -6.49 -25.29 -1.97
N GLY A 131 -6.18 -24.08 -1.49
CA GLY A 131 -6.87 -23.46 -0.36
C GLY A 131 -6.33 -23.79 1.03
N PRO A 132 -6.96 -23.25 2.10
CA PRO A 132 -6.41 -23.20 3.46
C PRO A 132 -6.13 -24.57 4.14
N ALA A 133 -6.70 -25.66 3.59
CA ALA A 133 -6.61 -27.00 4.16
C ALA A 133 -5.29 -27.74 3.82
N ARG A 134 -4.51 -27.23 2.84
CA ARG A 134 -3.19 -27.77 2.48
C ARG A 134 -2.05 -26.79 2.82
N ARG A 135 -2.20 -26.04 3.92
CA ARG A 135 -1.18 -25.07 4.34
C ARG A 135 0.06 -25.80 4.89
N PRO A 136 1.25 -25.59 4.31
CA PRO A 136 2.48 -26.26 4.74
C PRO A 136 2.91 -25.84 6.17
N GLU A 137 3.59 -26.73 6.90
CA GLU A 137 3.85 -26.58 8.34
C GLU A 137 4.58 -25.29 8.76
N TRP A 138 5.40 -24.73 7.87
CA TRP A 138 6.13 -23.47 8.11
C TRP A 138 5.19 -22.26 8.30
N MET A 139 3.95 -22.34 7.81
CA MET A 139 2.94 -21.29 7.91
C MET A 139 2.11 -21.40 9.19
N VAL A 140 1.76 -22.62 9.61
CA VAL A 140 0.96 -22.91 10.82
C VAL A 140 1.76 -22.65 12.12
N LYS A 141 3.08 -22.78 12.07
CA LYS A 141 3.97 -22.47 13.22
C LYS A 141 4.15 -20.96 13.47
N SER A 142 3.73 -20.08 12.56
CA SER A 142 3.98 -18.64 12.68
C SER A 142 3.10 -17.97 13.75
N ARG A 143 3.71 -17.12 14.59
CA ARG A 143 2.97 -16.27 15.54
C ARG A 143 2.03 -15.28 14.82
N THR A 144 2.43 -14.83 13.64
CA THR A 144 1.65 -13.91 12.80
C THR A 144 0.36 -14.57 12.30
N TYR A 145 0.41 -15.87 12.00
CA TYR A 145 -0.77 -16.62 11.60
C TYR A 145 -1.83 -16.65 12.71
N LYS A 146 -1.42 -16.86 13.96
CA LYS A 146 -2.33 -16.87 15.12
C LYS A 146 -2.98 -15.50 15.35
N LEU A 147 -2.21 -14.42 15.20
CA LEU A 147 -2.72 -13.06 15.34
C LEU A 147 -3.77 -12.76 14.26
N LEU A 148 -3.48 -13.09 13.01
CA LEU A 148 -4.36 -12.84 11.87
C LEU A 148 -5.63 -13.70 11.94
N ASN A 149 -5.53 -14.96 12.36
CA ASN A 149 -6.69 -15.84 12.51
C ASN A 149 -7.65 -15.36 13.61
N ALA A 150 -7.09 -14.81 14.72
CA ALA A 150 -7.90 -14.22 15.78
C ALA A 150 -8.65 -12.96 15.31
N THR A 151 -7.99 -12.11 14.52
CA THR A 151 -8.63 -10.92 13.94
C THR A 151 -9.71 -11.29 12.91
N SER A 152 -9.46 -12.29 12.05
CA SER A 152 -10.46 -12.74 11.07
C SER A 152 -11.67 -13.39 11.70
N ALA A 153 -11.51 -14.11 12.81
CA ALA A 153 -12.61 -14.68 13.56
C ALA A 153 -13.54 -13.58 14.13
N GLY A 154 -12.99 -12.49 14.65
CA GLY A 154 -13.78 -11.36 15.14
C GLY A 154 -14.53 -10.62 14.02
N ILE A 155 -13.91 -10.47 12.84
CA ILE A 155 -14.58 -9.85 11.68
C ILE A 155 -15.68 -10.76 11.15
N ALA A 156 -15.45 -12.08 11.09
CA ALA A 156 -16.46 -13.05 10.67
C ALA A 156 -17.68 -13.07 11.60
N ASP A 157 -17.46 -13.02 12.92
CA ASP A 157 -18.53 -12.92 13.92
C ASP A 157 -19.33 -11.62 13.77
N PHE A 158 -18.65 -10.49 13.54
CA PHE A 158 -19.31 -9.21 13.26
C PHE A 158 -20.17 -9.24 11.98
N VAL A 159 -19.65 -9.81 10.89
CA VAL A 159 -20.36 -9.92 9.61
C VAL A 159 -21.55 -10.87 9.72
N ASP A 160 -21.41 -12.00 10.42
CA ASP A 160 -22.51 -12.94 10.64
C ASP A 160 -23.60 -12.31 11.52
N ARG A 161 -23.22 -11.57 12.58
CA ARG A 161 -24.16 -10.83 13.41
C ARG A 161 -24.95 -9.78 12.63
N ARG A 162 -24.28 -9.08 11.69
CA ARG A 162 -24.93 -8.12 10.79
C ARG A 162 -25.88 -8.79 9.80
N ARG A 163 -25.51 -9.94 9.23
CA ARG A 163 -26.36 -10.73 8.33
C ARG A 163 -27.61 -11.26 9.03
N ARG A 164 -27.50 -11.61 10.32
CA ARG A 164 -28.60 -12.08 11.16
C ARG A 164 -29.46 -10.96 11.78
N GLY A 165 -29.16 -9.69 11.49
CA GLY A 165 -29.90 -8.55 12.00
C GLY A 165 -29.77 -8.33 13.52
N LEU A 166 -28.75 -8.90 14.16
CA LEU A 166 -28.53 -8.82 15.60
C LEU A 166 -27.82 -7.51 15.98
N PRO A 167 -28.11 -6.94 17.17
CA PRO A 167 -27.48 -5.70 17.62
C PRO A 167 -25.96 -5.89 17.86
N VAL A 168 -25.18 -4.90 17.40
CA VAL A 168 -23.70 -4.93 17.35
C VAL A 168 -23.07 -4.86 18.74
N PHE A 169 -23.70 -4.10 19.64
CA PHE A 169 -23.42 -4.05 21.06
C PHE A 169 -24.69 -4.48 21.78
N GLY A 170 -24.56 -5.13 22.95
CA GLY A 170 -25.65 -5.81 23.66
C GLY A 170 -26.98 -5.06 23.64
N ALA A 171 -28.07 -5.82 23.55
CA ALA A 171 -29.42 -5.27 23.54
C ALA A 171 -29.57 -4.20 24.64
N PRO A 172 -30.16 -3.03 24.34
CA PRO A 172 -30.45 -2.04 25.36
C PRO A 172 -31.23 -2.73 26.48
N THR A 173 -30.69 -2.70 27.70
CA THR A 173 -31.44 -3.12 28.88
C THR A 173 -32.73 -2.31 28.88
N PRO A 174 -33.92 -2.94 28.82
CA PRO A 174 -35.16 -2.19 28.93
C PRO A 174 -35.12 -1.37 30.22
N PRO A 175 -35.65 -0.14 30.23
CA PRO A 175 -35.78 0.61 31.47
C PRO A 175 -36.50 -0.28 32.49
N ALA A 176 -35.93 -0.40 33.69
CA ALA A 176 -36.61 -1.08 34.78
C ALA A 176 -37.99 -0.44 34.94
N ASP A 177 -39.03 -1.24 34.75
CA ASP A 177 -40.40 -0.83 34.98
C ASP A 177 -40.53 -0.56 36.48
N ASN A 178 -40.51 0.71 36.88
CA ASN A 178 -40.74 1.15 38.25
C ASN A 178 -42.23 1.01 38.57
N ALA A 179 -42.75 -0.22 38.50
CA ALA A 179 -44.11 -0.59 38.82
C ALA A 179 -44.13 -1.36 40.15
N SER A 180 -43.60 -0.76 41.23
CA SER A 180 -43.80 -1.29 42.58
C SER A 180 -43.72 -0.26 43.72
N GLU A 181 -43.92 1.03 43.47
CA GLU A 181 -44.15 2.03 44.53
C GLU A 181 -45.60 2.53 44.50
N SER A 182 -46.56 1.63 44.78
CA SER A 182 -47.93 2.05 45.13
C SER A 182 -48.66 1.08 46.08
N ARG A 183 -47.93 0.33 46.90
CA ARG A 183 -48.54 -0.46 48.00
C ARG A 183 -47.64 -0.53 49.23
N SER A 184 -47.80 0.45 50.11
CA SER A 184 -47.88 0.28 51.57
C SER A 184 -48.14 1.63 52.22
#